data_AF-A0A1E3R6V4-F1
#
_entry.id   AF-A0A1E3R6V4-F1
#
_cell.length_a   1.000
_cell.length_b   1.000
_cell.length_c   1.000
_cell.angle_alpha   90.00
_cell.angle_beta   90.00
_cell.angle_gamma   90.00
#
_symmetry.space_group_name_H-M   'P 1'
#
loop_
_entity.id
_entity.type
_entity.pdbx_description
1 polymer ?
#
loop_
_entity_poly.entity_id
_entity_poly.type
_entity_poly.pdbx_seq_one_letter_code
_entity_poly.pdbx_strand_id
1 'polypeptide(L)'
;MRGNVIAFVAAATLLSAPAVAAADPAVPQPDSPCPAELSDVATVAPGATMPLTCRDGRWQPVATPQPPNDRWLSYGPEITLRGQGRRNPEVASGDWTATPQDSESRCRAVLSEVVSAGVVGAPEVAEGEPGAPLSITVPPRMFEADLSGNCLWEKAD
;
A
#
# COMPACT_ATOMS: atom_id res chain seq x y z
N MET A 1 -50.63 15.77 56.22
CA MET A 1 -50.18 16.40 54.97
C MET A 1 -49.39 15.36 54.19
N ARG A 2 -49.88 14.95 53.01
CA ARG A 2 -49.23 13.97 52.14
C ARG A 2 -48.25 14.71 51.23
N GLY A 3 -46.95 14.43 51.35
CA GLY A 3 -45.92 14.94 50.44
C GLY A 3 -45.71 13.97 49.29
N ASN A 4 -46.06 14.37 48.07
CA ASN A 4 -45.71 13.64 46.85
C ASN A 4 -44.26 13.95 46.48
N VAL A 5 -43.42 12.92 46.37
CA VAL A 5 -42.09 13.02 45.76
C VAL A 5 -42.23 12.56 44.30
N ILE A 6 -42.04 13.49 43.36
CA ILE A 6 -41.98 13.19 41.94
C ILE A 6 -40.51 12.89 41.61
N ALA A 7 -40.22 11.64 41.27
CA ALA A 7 -38.91 11.22 40.77
C ALA A 7 -38.81 11.51 39.27
N PHE A 8 -37.90 12.39 38.88
CA PHE A 8 -37.51 12.58 37.48
C PHE A 8 -36.45 11.53 37.10
N VAL A 9 -36.79 10.60 36.21
CA VAL A 9 -35.84 9.67 35.59
C VAL A 9 -35.38 10.30 34.28
N ALA A 10 -34.12 10.75 34.22
CA ALA A 10 -33.49 11.21 32.99
C ALA A 10 -32.92 10.00 32.23
N ALA A 11 -33.54 9.65 31.10
CA ALA A 11 -33.03 8.63 30.19
C ALA A 11 -31.94 9.25 29.28
N ALA A 12 -30.68 8.85 29.49
CA ALA A 12 -29.58 9.21 28.61
C ALA A 12 -29.57 8.28 27.39
N THR A 13 -29.97 8.79 26.23
CA THR A 13 -29.86 8.10 24.94
C THR A 13 -28.42 8.18 24.44
N LEU A 14 -27.70 7.05 24.50
CA LEU A 14 -26.41 6.85 23.84
C LEU A 14 -26.63 6.83 22.32
N LEU A 15 -26.17 7.87 21.62
CA LEU A 15 -26.11 7.93 20.16
C LEU A 15 -24.92 7.09 19.68
N SER A 16 -25.20 5.86 19.24
CA SER A 16 -24.24 5.05 18.48
C SER A 16 -24.13 5.61 17.06
N ALA A 17 -23.04 6.32 16.75
CA ALA A 17 -22.75 6.72 15.38
C ALA A 17 -22.39 5.48 14.54
N PRO A 18 -22.86 5.36 13.28
CA PRO A 18 -22.48 4.25 12.42
C PRO A 18 -21.01 4.40 12.01
N ALA A 19 -20.24 3.32 12.12
CA ALA A 19 -18.89 3.26 11.56
C ALA A 19 -19.01 3.35 10.04
N VAL A 20 -18.47 4.42 9.46
CA VAL A 20 -18.31 4.51 8.01
C VAL A 20 -17.13 3.61 7.65
N ALA A 21 -17.39 2.52 6.92
CA ALA A 21 -16.30 1.75 6.33
C ALA A 21 -15.73 2.60 5.18
N ALA A 22 -14.47 3.04 5.31
CA ALA A 22 -13.75 3.66 4.21
C ALA A 22 -13.62 2.64 3.07
N ALA A 23 -14.04 3.02 1.87
CA ALA A 23 -13.81 2.20 0.68
C ALA A 23 -12.36 2.34 0.25
N ASP A 24 -11.77 1.26 -0.27
CA ASP A 24 -10.44 1.32 -0.87
C ASP A 24 -10.38 2.41 -1.97
N PRO A 25 -9.23 3.09 -2.13
CA PRO A 25 -9.02 3.98 -3.25
C PRO A 25 -9.33 3.32 -4.59
N ALA A 26 -9.82 4.12 -5.55
CA ALA A 26 -10.00 3.63 -6.90
C ALA A 26 -8.65 3.25 -7.52
N VAL A 27 -8.60 2.06 -8.12
CA VAL A 27 -7.41 1.55 -8.82
C VAL A 27 -7.00 2.50 -9.95
N PRO A 28 -5.76 3.01 -9.99
CA PRO A 28 -5.24 3.80 -11.10
C PRO A 28 -5.48 3.13 -12.47
N GLN A 29 -6.08 3.88 -13.39
CA GLN A 29 -6.34 3.41 -14.77
C GLN A 29 -5.47 4.19 -15.76
N PRO A 30 -5.11 3.61 -16.93
CA PRO A 30 -4.44 4.35 -18.00
C PRO A 30 -5.18 5.64 -18.36
N ASP A 31 -4.43 6.72 -18.56
CA ASP A 31 -4.87 8.09 -18.87
C ASP A 31 -5.77 8.76 -17.81
N SER A 32 -6.04 8.09 -16.68
CA SER A 32 -6.75 8.70 -15.56
C SER A 32 -5.87 9.73 -14.83
N PRO A 33 -6.47 10.76 -14.19
CA PRO A 33 -5.70 11.77 -13.46
C PRO A 33 -4.90 11.17 -12.30
N CYS A 34 -3.73 11.74 -12.02
CA CYS A 34 -2.96 11.50 -10.80
C CYS A 34 -2.59 12.81 -10.10
N PRO A 35 -2.60 12.85 -8.75
CA PRO A 35 -2.10 13.98 -7.95
C PRO A 35 -0.63 14.32 -8.27
N ALA A 36 -0.26 15.59 -8.12
CA ALA A 36 1.10 16.07 -8.43
C ALA A 36 2.15 15.48 -7.47
N GLU A 37 1.75 15.17 -6.24
CA GLU A 37 2.56 14.54 -5.20
C GLU A 37 3.02 13.13 -5.60
N LEU A 38 2.30 12.51 -6.54
CA LEU A 38 2.60 11.20 -7.09
C LEU A 38 3.43 11.26 -8.37
N SER A 39 3.96 12.42 -8.78
CA SER A 39 4.84 12.50 -9.95
C SER A 39 5.96 11.46 -9.88
N ASP A 40 6.14 10.73 -10.97
CA ASP A 40 7.12 9.65 -11.16
C ASP A 40 6.93 8.41 -10.25
N VAL A 41 5.87 8.38 -9.45
CA VAL A 41 5.47 7.18 -8.71
C VAL A 41 4.87 6.16 -9.68
N ALA A 42 5.31 4.91 -9.57
CA ALA A 42 4.72 3.81 -10.32
C ALA A 42 3.67 3.04 -9.51
N THR A 43 2.82 2.31 -10.21
CA THR A 43 1.87 1.36 -9.62
C THR A 43 1.59 0.24 -10.61
N VAL A 44 1.07 -0.88 -10.12
CA VAL A 44 0.62 -2.00 -10.97
C VAL A 44 -0.80 -2.32 -10.59
N ALA A 45 -1.74 -2.20 -11.53
CA ALA A 45 -3.12 -2.63 -11.29
C ALA A 45 -3.16 -4.17 -11.10
N PRO A 46 -4.14 -4.73 -10.36
CA PRO A 46 -4.16 -6.16 -10.09
C PRO A 46 -4.34 -6.92 -11.41
N GLY A 47 -3.46 -7.88 -11.68
CA GLY A 47 -3.46 -8.64 -12.94
C GLY A 47 -2.95 -7.89 -14.17
N ALA A 48 -2.46 -6.64 -14.03
CA ALA A 48 -1.83 -5.92 -15.12
C ALA A 48 -0.42 -6.43 -15.40
N THR A 49 -0.05 -6.51 -16.69
CA THR A 49 1.29 -6.94 -17.12
C THR A 49 2.30 -5.80 -17.19
N MET A 50 1.82 -4.55 -17.18
CA MET A 50 2.65 -3.36 -17.33
C MET A 50 2.35 -2.37 -16.20
N PRO A 51 3.38 -1.81 -15.54
CA PRO A 51 3.21 -0.72 -14.60
C PRO A 51 2.63 0.53 -15.28
N LEU A 52 1.94 1.33 -14.48
CA LEU A 52 1.62 2.72 -14.79
C LEU A 52 2.58 3.63 -14.01
N THR A 53 2.90 4.80 -14.56
CA THR A 53 3.62 5.86 -13.85
C THR A 53 2.88 7.18 -14.00
N CYS A 54 2.76 7.93 -12.92
CA CYS A 54 2.16 9.25 -12.95
C CYS A 54 3.13 10.24 -13.62
N ARG A 55 2.76 10.71 -14.82
CA ARG A 55 3.52 11.70 -15.61
C ARG A 55 2.57 12.73 -16.17
N ASP A 56 2.95 13.99 -16.09
CA ASP A 56 2.13 15.13 -16.56
C ASP A 56 0.71 15.12 -15.95
N GLY A 57 0.59 14.70 -14.69
CA GLY A 57 -0.68 14.62 -13.96
C GLY A 57 -1.61 13.50 -14.44
N ARG A 58 -1.10 12.51 -15.19
CA ARG A 58 -1.85 11.32 -15.64
C ARG A 58 -1.09 10.02 -15.43
N TRP A 59 -1.82 8.96 -15.17
CA TRP A 59 -1.27 7.60 -15.15
C TRP A 59 -1.01 7.12 -16.57
N GLN A 60 0.27 6.92 -16.92
CA GLN A 60 0.68 6.49 -18.26
C GLN A 60 1.32 5.10 -18.20
N PRO A 61 1.03 4.18 -19.15
CA PRO A 61 1.68 2.89 -19.21
C PRO A 61 3.16 3.04 -19.53
N VAL A 62 4.00 2.21 -18.90
CA VAL A 62 5.44 2.21 -19.16
C VAL A 62 5.86 0.90 -19.84
N ALA A 63 6.56 1.04 -20.97
CA ALA A 63 7.05 -0.10 -21.74
C ALA A 63 8.22 -0.79 -21.02
N THR A 64 8.20 -2.12 -20.94
CA THR A 64 9.30 -2.91 -20.36
C THR A 64 10.37 -3.25 -21.42
N PRO A 65 11.64 -3.43 -21.04
CA PRO A 65 12.20 -3.31 -19.68
C PRO A 65 12.49 -1.85 -19.28
N GLN A 66 12.20 -1.51 -18.03
CA GLN A 66 12.63 -0.28 -17.37
C GLN A 66 13.68 -0.61 -16.31
N PRO A 67 14.53 0.35 -15.91
CA PRO A 67 15.23 0.23 -14.64
C PRO A 67 14.21 0.04 -13.49
N PRO A 68 14.61 -0.59 -12.37
CA PRO A 68 13.81 -0.62 -11.16
C PRO A 68 13.35 0.80 -10.79
N ASN A 69 12.10 0.94 -10.37
CA ASN A 69 11.62 2.21 -9.85
C ASN A 69 11.88 2.25 -8.33
N ASP A 70 12.22 3.43 -7.84
CA ASP A 70 12.51 3.70 -6.42
C ASP A 70 11.26 4.21 -5.67
N ARG A 71 10.13 4.40 -6.37
CA ARG A 71 8.86 4.87 -5.79
C ARG A 71 7.65 4.10 -6.34
N TRP A 72 6.86 3.50 -5.45
CA TRP A 72 5.68 2.71 -5.78
C TRP A 72 4.46 3.11 -4.96
N LEU A 73 3.25 3.08 -5.54
CA LEU A 73 1.99 3.23 -4.84
C LEU A 73 1.23 1.91 -4.85
N SER A 74 0.93 1.38 -3.65
CA SER A 74 -0.19 0.45 -3.45
C SER A 74 -1.43 1.24 -3.04
N TYR A 75 -2.62 0.87 -3.51
CA TYR A 75 -3.84 1.69 -3.41
C TYR A 75 -4.98 0.95 -2.69
N GLY A 76 -4.66 0.04 -1.77
CA GLY A 76 -5.63 -0.81 -1.06
C GLY A 76 -5.49 -2.27 -1.47
N PRO A 77 -5.99 -2.67 -2.65
CA PRO A 77 -5.67 -3.96 -3.25
C PRO A 77 -4.16 -4.17 -3.38
N GLU A 78 -3.76 -5.43 -3.25
CA GLU A 78 -2.37 -5.85 -3.36
C GLU A 78 -1.81 -5.58 -4.77
N ILE A 79 -0.58 -5.08 -4.82
CA ILE A 79 0.24 -5.01 -6.02
C ILE A 79 1.40 -5.99 -5.87
N THR A 80 1.77 -6.65 -6.97
CA THR A 80 2.87 -7.61 -6.99
C THR A 80 4.01 -7.06 -7.83
N LEU A 81 5.20 -6.96 -7.25
CA LEU A 81 6.42 -6.46 -7.88
C LEU A 81 7.48 -7.55 -8.01
N ARG A 82 8.19 -7.56 -9.14
CA ARG A 82 9.31 -8.48 -9.38
C ARG A 82 10.60 -7.93 -8.79
N GLY A 83 11.32 -8.78 -8.06
CA GLY A 83 12.61 -8.43 -7.49
C GLY A 83 13.82 -8.88 -8.32
N GLN A 84 15.01 -8.62 -7.78
CA GLN A 84 16.30 -8.88 -8.43
C GLN A 84 16.65 -10.37 -8.58
N GLY A 85 15.91 -11.28 -7.93
CA GLY A 85 15.94 -12.71 -8.20
C GLY A 85 15.25 -13.11 -9.51
N ARG A 86 14.53 -12.19 -10.18
CA ARG A 86 13.89 -12.38 -11.49
C ARG A 86 14.61 -11.58 -12.59
N ARG A 87 14.33 -11.94 -13.85
CA ARG A 87 14.71 -11.11 -15.01
C ARG A 87 13.82 -9.85 -15.02
N ASN A 88 14.42 -8.69 -15.33
CA ASN A 88 13.76 -7.38 -15.38
C ASN A 88 13.09 -7.00 -14.03
N PRO A 89 13.89 -6.76 -12.97
CA PRO A 89 13.37 -6.34 -11.68
C PRO A 89 12.64 -4.98 -11.79
N GLU A 90 11.54 -4.88 -11.05
CA GLU A 90 10.72 -3.67 -10.90
C GLU A 90 11.11 -2.89 -9.65
N VAL A 91 11.61 -3.58 -8.63
CA VAL A 91 12.04 -3.01 -7.35
C VAL A 91 13.50 -3.33 -7.07
N ALA A 92 14.23 -2.35 -6.57
CA ALA A 92 15.63 -2.50 -6.16
C ALA A 92 15.73 -3.00 -4.71
N SER A 93 16.77 -3.79 -4.40
CA SER A 93 17.11 -4.14 -3.02
C SER A 93 17.59 -2.94 -2.20
N GLY A 94 17.61 -3.12 -0.89
CA GLY A 94 17.99 -2.10 0.07
C GLY A 94 16.84 -1.73 1.00
N ASP A 95 17.00 -0.61 1.70
CA ASP A 95 16.01 -0.16 2.68
C ASP A 95 14.91 0.65 2.00
N TRP A 96 13.67 0.43 2.45
CA TRP A 96 12.47 1.05 1.94
C TRP A 96 11.59 1.52 3.09
N THR A 97 10.84 2.59 2.86
CA THR A 97 9.83 3.10 3.78
C THR A 97 8.47 3.14 3.08
N ALA A 98 7.46 2.56 3.71
CA ALA A 98 6.07 2.67 3.33
C ALA A 98 5.39 3.74 4.17
N THR A 99 4.86 4.78 3.53
CA THR A 99 4.10 5.84 4.18
C THR A 99 2.61 5.68 3.86
N PRO A 100 1.75 5.40 4.86
CA PRO A 100 0.31 5.37 4.67
C PRO A 100 -0.20 6.69 4.09
N GLN A 101 -1.10 6.62 3.09
CA GLN A 101 -1.67 7.79 2.46
C GLN A 101 -2.88 8.37 3.22
N ASP A 102 -3.37 7.64 4.21
CA ASP A 102 -4.42 8.06 5.16
C ASP A 102 -4.18 7.43 6.54
N SER A 103 -4.87 7.93 7.56
CA SER A 103 -4.67 7.54 8.95
C SER A 103 -5.18 6.14 9.30
N GLU A 104 -6.00 5.54 8.44
CA GLU A 104 -6.59 4.22 8.66
C GLU A 104 -5.81 3.11 7.95
N SER A 105 -5.04 3.48 6.92
CA SER A 105 -4.22 2.57 6.13
C SER A 105 -3.13 1.90 6.94
N ARG A 106 -3.07 0.57 6.81
CA ARG A 106 -1.99 -0.28 7.31
C ARG A 106 -1.14 -0.72 6.13
N CYS A 107 0.12 -0.31 6.08
CA CYS A 107 1.04 -0.80 5.06
C CYS A 107 1.50 -2.21 5.40
N ARG A 108 1.52 -3.08 4.40
CA ARG A 108 1.97 -4.46 4.56
C ARG A 108 2.79 -4.90 3.35
N ALA A 109 3.88 -5.60 3.61
CA ALA A 109 4.75 -6.20 2.61
C ALA A 109 4.92 -7.70 2.87
N VAL A 110 4.81 -8.50 1.81
CA VAL A 110 5.21 -9.91 1.80
C VAL A 110 6.35 -10.07 0.83
N LEU A 111 7.52 -10.44 1.34
CA LEU A 111 8.75 -10.55 0.55
C LEU A 111 9.12 -12.03 0.42
N SER A 112 9.34 -12.49 -0.80
CA SER A 112 9.86 -13.82 -1.07
C SER A 112 11.25 -13.72 -1.69
N GLU A 113 12.22 -14.50 -1.22
CA GLU A 113 13.60 -14.50 -1.74
C GLU A 113 13.97 -15.85 -2.37
N VAL A 114 14.80 -15.84 -3.41
CA VAL A 114 15.45 -17.05 -3.91
C VAL A 114 16.56 -17.47 -2.93
N VAL A 115 16.36 -18.60 -2.24
CA VAL A 115 17.32 -19.11 -1.24
C VAL A 115 18.39 -20.00 -1.86
N SER A 116 18.05 -20.74 -2.92
CA SER A 116 18.96 -21.56 -3.72
C SER A 116 18.46 -21.70 -5.16
N ALA A 117 19.23 -22.33 -6.04
CA ALA A 117 18.90 -22.42 -7.46
C ALA A 117 17.51 -23.04 -7.69
N GLY A 118 16.57 -22.24 -8.20
CA GLY A 118 15.20 -22.66 -8.47
C GLY A 118 14.30 -22.81 -7.23
N VAL A 119 14.76 -22.42 -6.04
CA VAL A 119 14.01 -22.55 -4.78
C VAL A 119 13.75 -21.16 -4.20
N VAL A 120 12.46 -20.82 -4.08
CA VAL A 120 11.98 -19.64 -3.34
C VAL A 120 11.76 -20.04 -1.89
N GLY A 121 12.29 -19.24 -0.96
CA GLY A 121 12.14 -19.45 0.48
C GLY A 121 10.72 -19.19 0.97
N ALA A 122 10.50 -19.37 2.27
CA ALA A 122 9.25 -18.95 2.89
C ALA A 122 9.11 -17.41 2.82
N PRO A 123 7.89 -16.88 2.63
CA PRO A 123 7.68 -15.45 2.61
C PRO A 123 7.93 -14.82 3.99
N GLU A 124 8.61 -13.69 4.00
CA GLU A 124 8.73 -12.79 5.14
C GLU A 124 7.59 -11.77 5.10
N VAL A 125 6.96 -11.52 6.24
CA VAL A 125 5.83 -10.58 6.34
C VAL A 125 6.21 -9.44 7.27
N ALA A 126 6.01 -8.22 6.79
CA ALA A 126 6.12 -7.00 7.59
C ALA A 126 4.81 -6.22 7.49
N GLU A 127 4.29 -5.74 8.62
CA GLU A 127 3.04 -4.99 8.69
C GLU A 127 3.16 -3.86 9.71
N GLY A 128 2.70 -2.68 9.32
CA GLY A 128 2.68 -1.49 10.16
C GLY A 128 1.37 -1.31 10.93
N GLU A 129 1.39 -0.41 11.91
CA GLU A 129 0.17 0.08 12.55
C GLU A 129 -0.57 1.09 11.63
N PRO A 130 -1.88 1.35 11.83
CA PRO A 130 -2.64 2.29 11.02
C PRO A 130 -2.03 3.68 11.06
N GLY A 131 -1.86 4.30 9.89
CA GLY A 131 -1.31 5.65 9.78
C GLY A 131 0.16 5.77 10.19
N ALA A 132 0.83 4.68 10.58
CA ALA A 132 2.24 4.67 10.94
C ALA A 132 3.10 4.20 9.76
N PRO A 133 4.24 4.87 9.49
CA PRO A 133 5.19 4.37 8.49
C PRO A 133 5.74 2.98 8.85
N LEU A 134 5.98 2.16 7.82
CA LEU A 134 6.61 0.85 7.92
C LEU A 134 7.97 0.86 7.23
N SER A 135 9.03 0.49 7.93
CA SER A 135 10.35 0.27 7.31
C SER A 135 10.57 -1.21 7.02
N ILE A 136 11.09 -1.51 5.83
CA ILE A 136 11.45 -2.87 5.40
C ILE A 136 12.81 -2.86 4.70
N THR A 137 13.45 -4.02 4.63
CA THR A 137 14.64 -4.22 3.80
C THR A 137 14.31 -5.22 2.69
N VAL A 138 14.40 -4.77 1.44
CA VAL A 138 14.20 -5.60 0.26
C VAL A 138 15.48 -6.41 0.00
N PRO A 139 15.45 -7.75 0.01
CA PRO A 139 16.65 -8.56 -0.10
C PRO A 139 17.25 -8.55 -1.53
N PRO A 140 18.57 -8.74 -1.69
CA PRO A 140 19.25 -8.67 -2.99
C PRO A 140 18.84 -9.76 -3.98
N ARG A 141 18.28 -10.88 -3.51
CA ARG A 141 17.74 -11.96 -4.35
C ARG A 141 16.22 -12.07 -4.24
N MET A 142 15.54 -10.96 -3.90
CA MET A 142 14.09 -10.94 -3.82
C MET A 142 13.48 -11.47 -5.12
N PHE A 143 12.62 -12.47 -5.01
CA PHE A 143 11.86 -13.01 -6.11
C PHE A 143 10.63 -12.15 -6.39
N GLU A 144 9.88 -11.80 -5.35
CA GLU A 144 8.59 -11.13 -5.42
C GLU A 144 8.34 -10.30 -4.15
N ALA A 145 7.68 -9.16 -4.31
CA ALA A 145 7.12 -8.37 -3.23
C ALA A 145 5.63 -8.16 -3.49
N ASP A 146 4.80 -8.60 -2.55
CA ASP A 146 3.39 -8.26 -2.52
C ASP A 146 3.18 -7.12 -1.53
N LEU A 147 2.73 -5.97 -2.04
CA LEU A 147 2.55 -4.74 -1.27
C LEU A 147 1.07 -4.40 -1.18
N SER A 148 0.56 -4.19 0.02
CA SER A 148 -0.86 -3.89 0.25
C SER A 148 -1.08 -2.73 1.24
N GLY A 149 -2.34 -2.29 1.28
CA GLY A 149 -2.73 -1.02 1.89
C GLY A 149 -2.60 0.15 0.91
N ASN A 150 -3.12 1.31 1.27
CA ASN A 150 -2.96 2.55 0.50
C ASN A 150 -1.68 3.27 0.97
N CYS A 151 -0.55 2.95 0.34
CA CYS A 151 0.78 3.29 0.83
C CYS A 151 1.71 3.72 -0.30
N LEU A 152 2.48 4.77 -0.04
CA LEU A 152 3.60 5.20 -0.87
C LEU A 152 4.88 4.54 -0.35
N TRP A 153 5.50 3.72 -1.19
CA TRP A 153 6.72 2.98 -0.91
C TRP A 153 7.88 3.70 -1.57
N GLU A 154 8.88 4.11 -0.79
CA GLU A 154 10.03 4.87 -1.27
C GLU A 154 11.32 4.20 -0.80
N LYS A 155 12.25 4.01 -1.74
CA LYS A 155 13.58 3.52 -1.43
C LYS A 155 14.35 4.58 -0.66
N ALA A 156 15.08 4.17 0.37
CA ALA A 156 16.05 5.03 1.03
C ALA A 156 17.26 5.28 0.11
N ASP A 157 17.81 6.50 0.19
CA ASP A 157 19.02 6.93 -0.52
C ASP A 157 20.28 6.17 -0.07
#